data_AF-A0A8E0S3P7-F1
#
_entry.id   AF-A0A8E0S3P7-F1
#
_cell.length_a   1.000
_cell.length_b   1.000
_cell.length_c   1.000
_cell.angle_alpha   90.00
_cell.angle_beta   90.00
_cell.angle_gamma   90.00
#
_symmetry.space_group_name_H-M   'P 1'
#
loop_
_entity.id
_entity.type
_entity.pdbx_description
1 polymer ?
#
loop_
_entity_poly.entity_id
_entity_poly.type
_entity_poly.pdbx_seq_one_letter_code
_entity_poly.pdbx_strand_id
1 'polypeptide(L)' 'MSSNIFLLSLLFTEQCTSEKNTQDQWDLILRICEEYGSKEPKACLKAIGKRVFHKNPNVSIRAVTVSIYLCANGYSRSSF' A
#
# COMPACT_ATOMS: atom_id res chain seq x y z
N MET A 1 13.50 14.46 6.28
CA MET A 1 12.08 14.19 6.63
C MET A 1 11.48 13.02 5.84
N SER A 2 11.81 12.81 4.55
CA SER A 2 11.24 11.71 3.73
C SER A 2 11.54 10.27 4.20
N SER A 3 12.66 10.03 4.90
CA SER A 3 13.05 8.67 5.34
C SER A 3 12.06 8.03 6.33
N ASN A 4 11.43 8.83 7.20
CA ASN A 4 10.42 8.34 8.15
C ASN A 4 9.10 8.00 7.46
N ILE A 5 8.69 8.78 6.46
CA ILE A 5 7.49 8.50 5.66
C ILE A 5 7.63 7.18 4.90
N PHE A 6 8.82 6.91 4.35
CA PHE A 6 9.08 5.64 3.66
C PHE A 6 8.97 4.44 4.60
N LEU A 7 9.64 4.49 5.76
CA LEU A 7 9.59 3.41 6.76
C LEU A 7 8.17 3.16 7.29
N LEU A 8 7.41 4.23 7.56
CA LEU A 8 6.01 4.12 7.97
C LEU A 8 5.15 3.51 6.86
N SER A 9 5.33 3.92 5.60
CA SER A 9 4.59 3.33 4.48
C SER A 9 4.85 1.82 4.34
N LEU A 10 6.08 1.37 4.58
CA LEU A 10 6.44 -0.06 4.57
C LEU A 10 5.73 -0.80 5.71
N LEU A 11 5.81 -0.27 6.94
CA LEU A 11 5.18 -0.86 8.11
C LEU A 11 3.67 -1.02 7.93
N PHE A 12 2.98 0.05 7.50
CA PHE A 12 1.54 -0.01 7.28
C PHE A 12 1.15 -0.91 6.12
N THR A 13 1.97 -0.97 5.06
CA THR A 13 1.75 -1.92 3.95
C THR A 13 1.84 -3.36 4.43
N GLU A 14 2.83 -3.70 5.27
CA GLU A 14 2.94 -5.05 5.85
C GLU A 14 1.77 -5.39 6.77
N GLN A 15 1.34 -4.44 7.61
CA GLN A 15 0.18 -4.61 8.49
C GLN A 15 -1.12 -4.82 7.70
N CYS A 16 -1.38 -3.97 6.70
CA CYS A 16 -2.57 -4.03 5.85
C CYS A 16 -2.62 -5.32 5.02
N THR A 17 -1.47 -5.83 4.63
CA THR A 17 -1.35 -7.05 3.81
C THR A 17 -0.94 -8.27 4.62
N SER A 18 -1.15 -8.28 5.95
CA SER A 18 -0.83 -9.43 6.80
C SER A 18 -1.59 -10.68 6.34
N GLU A 19 -0.94 -11.84 6.38
CA GLU A 19 -1.59 -13.11 6.03
C GLU A 19 -2.73 -13.51 6.98
N LYS A 20 -2.75 -12.91 8.18
CA LYS A 20 -3.80 -13.09 9.18
C LYS A 20 -5.05 -12.26 8.87
N ASN A 21 -4.95 -11.29 7.96
CA ASN A 21 -6.08 -10.49 7.54
C ASN A 21 -6.94 -11.30 6.57
N THR A 22 -8.16 -11.62 6.98
CA THR A 22 -9.15 -12.31 6.15
C THR A 22 -10.11 -11.36 5.45
N GLN A 23 -10.07 -10.07 5.80
CA GLN A 23 -10.89 -8.99 5.24
C GLN A 23 -10.03 -7.76 4.92
N ASP A 24 -10.56 -6.87 4.08
CA ASP A 24 -9.92 -5.59 3.78
C ASP A 24 -9.98 -4.66 5.00
N GLN A 25 -8.81 -4.19 5.44
CA GLN A 25 -8.70 -3.20 6.51
C GLN A 25 -8.82 -1.80 5.91
N TRP A 26 -10.04 -1.39 5.58
CA TRP A 26 -10.29 -0.14 4.85
C TRP A 26 -9.67 1.10 5.50
N ASP A 27 -9.68 1.21 6.83
CA ASP A 27 -9.04 2.32 7.55
C ASP A 27 -7.53 2.40 7.25
N LEU A 28 -6.85 1.25 7.18
CA LEU A 28 -5.42 1.15 6.84
C LEU A 28 -5.18 1.43 5.35
N ILE A 29 -6.05 0.95 4.47
CA ILE A 29 -5.96 1.21 3.02
C ILE A 29 -6.06 2.71 2.74
N LEU A 30 -7.07 3.36 3.32
CA LEU A 30 -7.30 4.81 3.20
C LEU A 30 -6.10 5.57 3.74
N ARG A 31 -5.65 5.23 4.96
CA ARG A 31 -4.47 5.84 5.56
C ARG A 31 -3.23 5.71 4.67
N ILE A 32 -2.98 4.53 4.11
CA ILE A 32 -1.82 4.31 3.24
C ILE A 32 -1.87 5.24 2.02
N CYS A 33 -3.02 5.31 1.37
CA CYS A 33 -3.18 6.06 0.14
C CYS A 33 -3.19 7.58 0.38
N GLU A 34 -3.88 8.04 1.41
CA GLU A 34 -4.04 9.46 1.73
C GLU A 34 -2.80 10.05 2.42
N GLU A 35 -2.17 9.33 3.36
CA GLU A 35 -1.02 9.86 4.10
C GLU A 35 0.33 9.65 3.39
N TYR A 36 0.50 8.52 2.70
CA TYR A 36 1.78 8.13 2.08
C TYR A 36 1.71 8.14 0.56
N GLY A 37 0.63 7.61 -0.03
CA GLY A 37 0.42 7.61 -1.48
C GLY A 37 0.38 9.01 -2.07
N SER A 38 -0.26 9.97 -1.39
CA SER A 38 -0.31 11.37 -1.83
C SER A 38 1.05 12.09 -1.79
N LYS A 39 1.95 11.71 -0.87
CA LYS A 39 3.23 12.38 -0.62
C LYS A 39 4.40 11.75 -1.38
N GLU A 40 4.47 10.41 -1.37
CA GLU A 40 5.59 9.63 -1.88
C GLU A 40 5.09 8.40 -2.68
N PRO A 41 4.38 8.62 -3.80
CA PRO A 41 3.68 7.56 -4.52
C PRO A 41 4.60 6.49 -5.10
N LYS A 42 5.79 6.86 -5.60
CA LYS A 42 6.80 5.92 -6.09
C LYS A 42 7.25 4.94 -5.02
N ALA A 43 7.47 5.46 -3.81
CA ALA A 43 7.91 4.66 -2.67
C ALA A 43 6.80 3.71 -2.21
N CYS A 44 5.56 4.20 -2.16
CA CYS A 44 4.39 3.41 -1.80
C CYS A 44 4.13 2.28 -2.82
N LEU A 45 4.18 2.57 -4.12
CA LEU A 45 4.05 1.57 -5.19
C LEU A 45 5.15 0.51 -5.13
N LYS A 46 6.40 0.91 -4.82
CA LYS A 46 7.51 -0.04 -4.65
C LYS A 46 7.28 -0.98 -3.46
N ALA A 47 6.72 -0.49 -2.36
CA ALA A 47 6.38 -1.31 -1.20
C ALA A 47 5.27 -2.31 -1.53
N ILE A 48 4.18 -1.84 -2.14
CA ILE A 48 3.01 -2.65 -2.50
C ILE A 48 3.36 -3.68 -3.58
N GLY A 49 4.13 -3.30 -4.60
CA GLY A 49 4.48 -4.17 -5.73
C GLY A 49 5.20 -5.46 -5.31
N LYS A 50 6.01 -5.41 -4.23
CA LYS A 50 6.64 -6.62 -3.65
C LYS A 50 5.63 -7.60 -3.06
N ARG A 51 4.45 -7.13 -2.65
CA ARG A 51 3.40 -7.91 -1.98
C ARG A 51 2.37 -8.48 -2.96
N VAL A 52 2.18 -7.83 -4.12
CA VAL A 52 1.22 -8.26 -5.17
C VAL A 52 1.49 -9.70 -5.64
N PHE A 53 2.76 -10.09 -5.79
CA PHE A 53 3.14 -11.44 -6.25
C PHE A 53 3.44 -12.42 -5.11
N HIS A 54 2.96 -12.15 -3.90
CA HIS A 54 3.20 -13.01 -2.75
C HIS A 54 2.46 -14.35 -2.87
N LYS A 55 3.08 -15.45 -2.43
CA LYS A 55 2.52 -16.82 -2.53
C LYS A 55 1.25 -17.01 -1.71
N ASN A 56 1.15 -16.32 -0.58
CA ASN A 56 -0.03 -16.35 0.27
C ASN A 56 -1.15 -15.49 -0.36
N PRO A 57 -2.33 -16.07 -0.68
CA PRO A 57 -3.42 -15.36 -1.35
C PRO A 57 -3.97 -14.20 -0.53
N ASN A 58 -3.99 -14.29 0.81
CA ASN A 58 -4.44 -13.20 1.68
C ASN A 58 -3.51 -11.99 1.54
N VAL A 59 -2.21 -12.21 1.34
CA VAL A 59 -1.27 -11.11 1.13
C VAL A 59 -1.47 -10.48 -0.24
N SER A 60 -1.48 -11.30 -1.30
CA SER A 60 -1.52 -10.81 -2.67
C SER A 60 -2.83 -10.10 -2.99
N ILE A 61 -3.98 -10.66 -2.57
CA ILE A 61 -5.28 -10.05 -2.84
C ILE A 61 -5.40 -8.68 -2.16
N ARG A 62 -4.91 -8.51 -0.92
CA ARG A 62 -4.96 -7.23 -0.20
C ARG A 62 -3.97 -6.23 -0.77
N ALA A 63 -2.79 -6.68 -1.20
CA ALA A 63 -1.85 -5.83 -1.93
C ALA A 63 -2.45 -5.32 -3.25
N VAL A 64 -3.19 -6.16 -3.97
CA VAL A 64 -3.93 -5.77 -5.18
C VAL A 64 -5.02 -4.75 -4.83
N THR A 65 -5.81 -4.95 -3.78
CA THR A 65 -6.82 -3.97 -3.33
C THR A 65 -6.21 -2.59 -3.09
N VAL A 66 -5.11 -2.51 -2.34
CA VAL A 66 -4.43 -1.22 -2.06
C VAL A 66 -3.89 -0.60 -3.35
N SER A 67 -3.28 -1.41 -4.22
CA SER A 67 -2.74 -0.94 -5.50
C SER A 67 -3.82 -0.34 -6.40
N ILE A 68 -4.99 -0.99 -6.49
CA ILE A 68 -6.14 -0.51 -7.27
C ILE A 68 -6.65 0.81 -6.69
N TYR A 69 -6.84 0.90 -5.36
CA TYR A 69 -7.33 2.12 -4.73
C TYR A 69 -6.38 3.30 -4.95
N LEU A 70 -5.07 3.05 -4.81
CA LEU A 70 -4.03 4.05 -5.03
C LEU A 70 -4.04 4.57 -6.48
N CYS A 71 -4.25 3.68 -7.45
CA CYS A 71 -4.36 4.06 -8.87
C CYS A 71 -5.68 4.77 -9.21
N ALA A 72 -6.81 4.26 -8.73
CA ALA A 72 -8.14 4.79 -9.03
C ALA A 72 -8.32 6.22 -8.53
N ASN A 73 -7.71 6.55 -7.39
CA ASN A 73 -7.78 7.89 -6.79
C ASN A 73 -6.66 8.83 -7.27
N GLY A 74 -5.86 8.43 -8.25
CA GLY A 74 -4.85 9.30 -8.86
C GLY A 74 -3.60 9.54 -8.01
N TYR A 75 -3.46 8.88 -6.85
CA TYR A 75 -2.24 8.98 -6.03
C TYR A 75 -1.02 8.42 -6.77
N SER A 76 -1.18 7.47 -7.70
CA SER A 76 -0.07 6.99 -8.54
C SER A 76 0.37 7.97 -9.64
N ARG A 77 -0.45 8.95 -10.02
CA ARG A 77 -0.15 9.86 -11.16
C ARG A 77 0.99 10.82 -10.88
N SER A 78 1.23 11.19 -9.63
CA SER A 78 2.39 11.99 -9.21
C SER A 78 3.73 11.23 -9.31
N SER A 79 3.72 9.98 -9.79
CA SER A 79 4.93 9.19 -10.06
C SER A 79 5.47 9.29 -11.49
N PHE A 80 4.77 9.95 -12.43
CA PHE A 80 5.22 10.14 -13.81
C PHE A 80 5.58 11.59 -14.09
#